data_AF-A0A1U7GPY1-F1
#
_entry.id   AF-A0A1U7GPY1-F1
#
_cell.length_a   1.000
_cell.length_b   1.000
_cell.length_c   1.000
_cell.angle_alpha   90.00
_cell.angle_beta   90.00
_cell.angle_gamma   90.00
#
_symmetry.space_group_name_H-M   'P 1'
#
loop_
_entity.id
_entity.type
_entity.pdbx_description
1 polymer ?
#
loop_
_entity_poly.entity_id
_entity_poly.type
_entity_poly.pdbx_seq_one_letter_code
_entity_poly.pdbx_strand_id
1 'polypeptide(L)' 'MTFGFDVTDDGADGCHLVFYSMDHVYSADTWHESLEDAYAAAEEAFGIRREEWGPPQVP' A
#
# COMPACT_ATOMS: atom_id res chain seq x y z
N MET A 1 12.33 1.83 10.89
CA MET A 1 11.55 2.91 10.26
C MET A 1 10.22 2.28 9.91
N THR A 2 9.13 2.74 10.53
CA THR A 2 7.81 2.10 10.34
C THR A 2 7.10 2.81 9.20
N PHE A 3 6.66 2.05 8.20
CA PHE A 3 5.89 2.55 7.06
C PHE A 3 4.45 2.06 7.20
N GLY A 4 3.49 2.93 6.87
CA GLY A 4 2.09 2.59 6.68
C GLY A 4 1.82 2.28 5.20
N PHE A 5 0.82 1.46 4.97
CA PHE A 5 0.41 1.02 3.63
C PHE A 5 -1.11 1.13 3.51
N ASP A 6 -1.57 1.61 2.37
CA ASP A 6 -2.99 1.72 2.03
C ASP A 6 -3.19 1.24 0.58
N VAL A 7 -4.35 0.68 0.27
CA VAL A 7 -4.69 0.35 -1.12
C VAL A 7 -5.96 1.07 -1.49
N THR A 8 -5.86 1.92 -2.51
CA THR A 8 -7.01 2.60 -3.10
C THR A 8 -7.41 1.89 -4.38
N ASP A 9 -8.63 1.37 -4.42
CA ASP A 9 -9.25 0.87 -5.64
C ASP A 9 -9.86 2.08 -6.39
N ASP A 10 -9.34 2.40 -7.57
CA ASP A 10 -9.82 3.55 -8.35
C ASP A 10 -11.08 3.20 -9.18
N GLY A 11 -11.57 1.95 -9.09
CA GLY A 11 -12.77 1.48 -9.80
C GLY A 11 -12.61 1.40 -11.32
N ALA A 12 -11.41 1.61 -11.86
CA ALA A 12 -11.12 1.75 -13.29
C ALA A 12 -10.06 0.76 -13.81
N ASP A 13 -10.20 -0.54 -13.49
CA ASP A 13 -9.31 -1.64 -13.93
C ASP A 13 -7.97 -1.80 -13.15
N GLY A 14 -7.84 -1.23 -11.94
CA GLY A 14 -6.66 -1.47 -11.11
C GLY A 14 -6.71 -0.82 -9.74
N CYS A 15 -5.64 -1.04 -8.97
CA CYS A 15 -5.51 -0.53 -7.61
C CYS A 15 -4.15 0.16 -7.41
N HIS A 16 -4.14 1.21 -6.58
CA HIS A 16 -2.93 1.91 -6.18
C HIS A 16 -2.53 1.48 -4.78
N LEU A 17 -1.33 0.92 -4.66
CA LEU A 17 -0.66 0.71 -3.39
C LEU A 17 0.02 2.01 -2.99
N VAL A 18 -0.43 2.63 -1.90
CA VAL A 18 0.21 3.81 -1.32
C VAL A 18 1.01 3.37 -0.09
N PHE A 19 2.27 3.78 -0.02
CA PHE A 19 3.12 3.58 1.16
C PHE A 19 3.68 4.92 1.64
N TYR A 20 3.62 5.13 2.96
CA TYR A 20 4.00 6.39 3.60
C TYR A 20 4.80 6.17 4.88
N SER A 21 5.72 7.09 5.17
CA SER A 21 6.37 7.13 6.48
C SER A 21 5.34 7.48 7.56
N MET A 22 5.46 6.93 8.78
CA MET A 22 4.56 7.27 9.90
C MET A 22 4.50 8.77 10.22
N ASP A 23 5.57 9.52 9.95
CA ASP A 23 5.59 10.99 10.10
C ASP A 23 4.90 11.73 8.94
N HIS A 24 4.35 11.01 7.96
CA HIS A 24 3.72 11.52 6.74
C HIS A 24 4.58 12.48 5.90
N VAL A 25 5.91 12.49 6.11
CA VAL A 25 6.86 13.32 5.37
C VAL A 25 7.14 12.75 3.97
N TYR A 26 7.13 11.43 3.84
CA TYR A 26 7.35 10.74 2.59
C TYR A 26 6.16 9.84 2.27
N SER A 27 5.69 9.93 1.02
CA SER A 27 4.67 9.05 0.45
C SER A 27 5.03 8.73 -0.99
N ALA A 28 4.75 7.51 -1.41
CA ALA A 28 4.79 7.12 -2.81
C ALA A 28 3.70 6.08 -3.07
N ASP A 29 3.33 5.93 -4.33
CA ASP A 29 2.35 4.96 -4.77
C ASP A 29 2.85 4.15 -5.96
N THR A 30 2.32 2.94 -6.09
CA THR A 30 2.53 2.07 -7.24
C THR A 30 1.18 1.56 -7.75
N TRP A 31 1.01 1.58 -9.07
CA TRP A 31 -0.17 1.03 -9.72
C TRP A 31 0.00 -0.47 -9.94
N HIS A 32 -1.07 -1.21 -9.68
CA HIS A 32 -1.15 -2.65 -9.84
C HIS A 32 -2.48 -3.06 -10.48
N GLU A 33 -2.44 -4.11 -11.28
CA GLU A 33 -3.62 -4.65 -11.96
C GLU A 33 -4.62 -5.32 -11.01
N SER A 34 -4.17 -5.71 -9.82
CA SER A 34 -4.98 -6.45 -8.83
C SER A 34 -4.47 -6.25 -7.41
N LEU A 35 -5.37 -6.37 -6.43
CA LEU A 35 -5.02 -6.28 -5.01
C LEU A 35 -3.97 -7.31 -4.60
N GLU A 36 -4.04 -8.52 -5.16
CA GLU A 36 -3.06 -9.58 -4.90
C GLU A 36 -1.66 -9.17 -5.35
N ASP A 37 -1.54 -8.53 -6.52
CA ASP A 37 -0.27 -8.04 -7.07
C ASP A 37 0.29 -6.89 -6.20
N ALA A 38 -0.56 -5.96 -5.78
CA ALA A 38 -0.17 -4.90 -4.84
C ALA A 38 0.36 -5.48 -3.51
N TYR A 39 -0.30 -6.50 -2.95
CA TYR A 39 0.15 -7.13 -1.71
C TYR A 39 1.47 -7.90 -1.88
N ALA A 40 1.63 -8.62 -2.99
CA ALA A 40 2.88 -9.29 -3.32
C ALA A 40 4.03 -8.29 -3.47
N ALA A 41 3.82 -7.19 -4.19
CA ALA A 41 4.82 -6.15 -4.37
C ALA A 41 5.24 -5.50 -3.05
N ALA A 42 4.30 -5.26 -2.13
CA ALA A 42 4.61 -4.74 -0.81
C ALA A 42 5.42 -5.73 0.05
N GLU A 43 5.07 -7.02 0.00
CA GLU A 43 5.82 -8.07 0.69
C GLU A 43 7.24 -8.21 0.12
N GLU A 44 7.40 -8.17 -1.21
CA GLU A 44 8.71 -8.24 -1.86
C GLU A 44 9.58 -7.00 -1.62
N ALA A 45 9.00 -5.81 -1.66
CA ALA A 45 9.75 -4.55 -1.53
C ALA A 45 10.08 -4.20 -0.07
N PHE A 46 9.17 -4.48 0.86
CA PHE A 46 9.30 -4.04 2.25
C PHE A 46 9.36 -5.19 3.27
N GLY A 47 9.08 -6.43 2.84
CA GLY A 47 9.04 -7.59 3.74
C GLY A 47 7.82 -7.60 4.67
N ILE A 48 6.77 -6.84 4.35
CA ILE A 48 5.62 -6.61 5.23
C ILE A 48 4.38 -7.29 4.67
N ARG A 49 3.78 -8.18 5.46
CA ARG A 49 2.54 -8.87 5.10
C ARG A 49 1.34 -7.96 5.24
N ARG A 50 0.30 -8.20 4.43
CA ARG A 50 -0.99 -7.48 4.54
C ARG A 50 -1.59 -7.48 5.95
N GLU A 51 -1.37 -8.54 6.73
CA GLU A 51 -1.82 -8.67 8.12
C GLU A 51 -1.13 -7.69 9.08
N GLU A 52 0.08 -7.24 8.72
CA GLU A 52 0.85 -6.27 9.50
C GLU A 52 0.53 -4.82 9.12
N TRP A 53 -0.33 -4.64 8.12
CA TRP A 53 -0.75 -3.30 7.74
C TRP A 53 -1.73 -2.76 8.77
N GLY A 54 -1.57 -1.48 9.09
CA GLY A 54 -2.53 -0.77 9.93
C GLY A 54 -3.93 -0.76 9.31
N PRO A 55 -4.95 -0.37 10.09
CA PRO A 55 -6.28 -0.12 9.52
C PRO A 55 -6.15 0.86 8.35
N PRO A 56 -6.90 0.65 7.24
CA PRO A 56 -6.89 1.58 6.13
C PRO A 56 -7.27 2.97 6.64
N GLN A 57 -6.48 3.99 6.31
CA GLN A 57 -6.81 5.35 6.70
C GLN A 57 -7.81 5.89 5.69
N VAL A 58 -9.08 5.54 5.91
CA VAL A 58 -10.20 6.09 5.15
C VAL A 58 -10.30 7.58 5.49
N PRO A 59 -10.22 8.50 4.49
CA PRO A 59 -10.52 9.91 4.72
C PRO A 59 -12.01 10.17 5.01
#